data_AF-A0A0B6Z068-F1
#
_entry.id   AF-A0A0B6Z068-F1
#
_cell.length_a   1.000
_cell.length_b   1.000
_cell.length_c   1.000
_cell.angle_alpha   90.00
_cell.angle_beta   90.00
_cell.angle_gamma   90.00
#
_symmetry.space_group_name_H-M   'P 1'
#
loop_
_entity.id
_entity.type
_entity.pdbx_description
1 polymer ?
#
loop_
_entity_poly.entity_id
_entity_poly.type
_entity_poly.pdbx_seq_one_letter_code
_entity_poly.pdbx_strand_id
1 'polypeptide(L)'
;GTIPGCAVLKLSDGRKRSMSLWVEFITASGYLSARKIRSRFQTLVAQAVDKCSYRDVVKMIPDTTEVKLRIKERYIVQITPAFRCGGIWCRSAAHWPTPHVSWP
;
A
#
# COMPACT_ATOMS: atom_id res chain seq x y z
N GLY A 1 -13.75 7.09 -10.55
CA GLY A 1 -13.46 6.60 -9.20
C GLY A 1 -14.29 7.42 -8.24
N THR A 2 -14.87 6.81 -7.22
CA THR A 2 -15.77 7.50 -6.28
C THR A 2 -15.05 8.22 -5.16
N ILE A 3 -13.78 7.86 -4.89
CA ILE A 3 -12.95 8.46 -3.83
C ILE A 3 -11.86 9.33 -4.47
N PRO A 4 -11.87 10.66 -4.24
CA PRO A 4 -10.83 11.55 -4.73
C PRO A 4 -9.43 11.13 -4.27
N GLY A 5 -8.44 11.21 -5.16
CA GLY A 5 -7.05 10.84 -4.87
C GLY A 5 -6.80 9.32 -4.73
N CYS A 6 -7.81 8.48 -4.93
CA CYS A 6 -7.70 7.02 -4.81
C CYS A 6 -8.06 6.30 -6.11
N ALA A 7 -7.49 5.11 -6.28
CA ALA A 7 -7.78 4.19 -7.38
C ALA A 7 -8.01 2.77 -6.84
N VAL A 8 -8.49 1.88 -7.71
CA VAL A 8 -8.73 0.48 -7.37
C VAL A 8 -8.02 -0.43 -8.37
N LEU A 9 -7.54 -1.57 -7.87
CA LEU A 9 -7.02 -2.66 -8.69
C LEU A 9 -8.08 -3.76 -8.75
N LYS A 10 -8.49 -4.15 -9.95
CA LYS A 10 -9.47 -5.22 -10.19
C LYS A 10 -8.84 -6.28 -11.09
N LEU A 11 -9.18 -7.53 -10.84
CA LEU A 11 -8.84 -8.61 -11.76
C LEU A 11 -9.41 -8.31 -13.15
N SER A 12 -8.57 -8.50 -14.18
CA SER A 12 -9.00 -8.39 -15.58
C SER A 12 -9.88 -9.55 -16.00
N ASP A 13 -9.64 -10.74 -15.42
CA ASP A 13 -10.37 -11.98 -15.67
C ASP A 13 -10.39 -12.79 -14.37
N GLY A 14 -11.57 -13.28 -13.97
CA GLY A 14 -11.74 -14.10 -12.77
C GLY A 14 -10.96 -15.41 -12.79
N ARG A 15 -10.69 -15.97 -13.97
CA ARG A 15 -9.87 -17.19 -14.13
C ARG A 15 -8.41 -16.98 -13.72
N LYS A 16 -7.92 -15.75 -13.78
CA LYS A 16 -6.55 -15.39 -13.37
C LYS A 16 -6.39 -15.19 -11.86
N ARG A 17 -7.46 -15.39 -11.08
CA ARG A 17 -7.42 -15.21 -9.62
C ARG A 17 -6.38 -16.09 -8.95
N SER A 18 -6.34 -17.38 -9.29
CA SER A 18 -5.38 -18.36 -8.74
C SER A 18 -3.94 -18.11 -9.19
N MET A 19 -3.75 -17.34 -10.27
CA MET A 19 -2.42 -16.96 -10.76
C MET A 19 -1.85 -15.74 -10.03
N SER A 20 -2.64 -15.06 -9.19
CA SER A 20 -2.19 -13.90 -8.44
C SER A 20 -1.40 -14.33 -7.20
N LEU A 21 -0.22 -13.74 -7.00
CA LEU A 21 0.55 -13.85 -5.74
C LEU A 21 -0.22 -13.34 -4.51
N TRP A 22 -1.23 -12.49 -4.73
CA TRP A 22 -1.99 -11.83 -3.67
C TRP A 22 -3.42 -12.39 -3.55
N VAL A 23 -3.64 -13.63 -3.98
CA VAL A 23 -4.97 -14.25 -4.14
C VAL A 23 -5.84 -14.15 -2.88
N GLU A 24 -5.26 -14.30 -1.69
CA GLU A 24 -5.96 -14.22 -0.40
C GLU A 24 -6.51 -12.82 -0.08
N PHE A 25 -5.95 -11.78 -0.71
CA PHE A 25 -6.35 -10.38 -0.50
C PHE A 25 -7.37 -9.88 -1.53
N ILE A 26 -7.73 -10.71 -2.51
CA ILE A 26 -8.73 -10.37 -3.53
C ILE A 26 -10.13 -10.59 -2.93
N THR A 27 -11.00 -9.57 -3.02
CA THR A 27 -12.39 -9.65 -2.56
C THR A 27 -13.22 -10.61 -3.43
N ALA A 28 -14.40 -10.99 -2.95
CA ALA A 28 -15.36 -11.76 -3.76
C ALA A 28 -15.71 -11.03 -5.07
N SER A 29 -15.78 -9.70 -5.04
CA SER A 29 -16.03 -8.81 -6.20
C SER A 29 -14.80 -8.60 -7.11
N GLY A 30 -13.67 -9.23 -6.82
CA GLY A 30 -12.47 -9.22 -7.67
C GLY A 30 -11.54 -8.02 -7.48
N TYR A 31 -11.72 -7.21 -6.44
CA TYR A 31 -10.83 -6.09 -6.12
C TYR A 31 -9.71 -6.52 -5.18
N LEU A 32 -8.49 -6.02 -5.41
CA LEU A 32 -7.37 -6.25 -4.51
C LEU A 32 -7.47 -5.31 -3.30
N SER A 33 -7.58 -5.86 -2.09
CA SER A 33 -7.79 -5.06 -0.89
C SER A 33 -6.47 -4.53 -0.30
N ALA A 34 -6.19 -3.24 -0.50
CA ALA A 34 -5.05 -2.56 0.14
C ALA A 34 -5.09 -2.66 1.68
N ARG A 35 -6.29 -2.61 2.27
CA ARG A 35 -6.49 -2.74 3.72
C ARG A 35 -6.08 -4.12 4.24
N LYS A 36 -6.50 -5.21 3.57
CA LYS A 36 -6.13 -6.57 4.00
C LYS A 36 -4.62 -6.81 3.86
N ILE A 37 -4.02 -6.34 2.76
CA ILE A 37 -2.56 -6.42 2.55
C ILE A 37 -1.84 -5.70 3.69
N ARG A 38 -2.21 -4.45 3.98
CA ARG A 38 -1.57 -3.67 5.04
C ARG A 38 -1.75 -4.31 6.42
N SER A 39 -2.94 -4.84 6.72
CA SER A 39 -3.20 -5.54 8.00
C SER A 39 -2.32 -6.77 8.16
N ARG A 40 -2.18 -7.60 7.11
CA ARG A 40 -1.27 -8.75 7.15
C ARG A 40 0.19 -8.31 7.30
N PHE A 41 0.59 -7.28 6.56
CA PHE A 41 1.94 -6.72 6.64
C PHE A 41 2.25 -6.15 8.03
N GLN A 42 1.29 -5.46 8.65
CA GLN A 42 1.38 -4.97 10.03
C GLN A 42 1.65 -6.11 11.02
N THR A 43 0.92 -7.22 10.94
CA THR A 43 1.17 -8.39 11.81
C THR A 43 2.58 -8.96 11.61
N LEU A 44 3.04 -9.06 10.36
CA LEU A 44 4.38 -9.57 10.07
C LEU A 44 5.46 -8.63 10.62
N VAL A 45 5.30 -7.32 10.45
CA VAL A 45 6.27 -6.33 10.95
C VAL A 45 6.27 -6.29 12.49
N ALA A 46 5.11 -6.39 13.14
CA ALA A 46 5.03 -6.49 14.59
C ALA A 46 5.86 -7.68 15.12
N GLN A 47 5.73 -8.86 14.49
CA GLN A 47 6.53 -10.03 14.87
C GLN A 47 8.02 -9.86 14.53
N ALA A 48 8.33 -9.19 13.42
CA ALA A 48 9.70 -8.97 12.99
C ALA A 48 10.46 -8.02 13.91
N VAL A 49 9.82 -6.96 14.42
CA VAL A 49 10.47 -6.02 15.34
C VAL A 49 10.84 -6.67 16.67
N ASP A 50 10.10 -7.67 17.12
CA ASP A 50 10.41 -8.41 18.35
C ASP A 50 11.59 -9.38 18.18
N LYS A 51 11.87 -9.80 16.94
CA LYS A 51 12.85 -10.85 16.63
C LYS A 51 14.11 -10.34 15.91
N CYS A 52 14.11 -9.13 15.38
CA CYS A 52 15.22 -8.62 14.59
C CYS A 52 16.44 -8.25 15.46
N SER A 53 17.59 -8.07 14.81
CA SER A 53 18.84 -7.66 15.47
C SER A 53 18.74 -6.31 16.18
N TYR A 54 17.75 -5.47 15.83
CA TYR A 54 17.52 -4.15 16.40
C TYR A 54 16.33 -4.08 17.35
N ARG A 55 15.81 -5.21 17.83
CA ARG A 55 14.60 -5.30 18.68
C ARG A 55 14.61 -4.41 19.92
N ASP A 56 15.79 -4.08 20.45
CA ASP A 56 15.95 -3.25 21.64
C ASP A 56 15.75 -1.76 21.35
N VAL A 57 15.90 -1.34 20.08
CA VAL A 57 15.84 0.06 19.65
C VAL A 57 14.79 0.32 18.58
N VAL A 58 14.06 -0.69 18.11
CA VAL A 58 12.98 -0.55 17.13
C VAL A 58 11.69 -1.09 17.74
N LYS A 59 10.70 -0.22 17.89
CA LYS A 59 9.37 -0.60 18.39
C LYS A 59 8.31 -0.22 17.35
N MET A 60 7.27 -1.04 17.23
CA MET A 60 6.11 -0.70 16.42
C MET A 60 5.22 0.29 17.19
N ILE A 61 4.71 1.33 16.52
CA ILE A 61 3.78 2.29 17.13
C ILE A 61 2.37 1.65 17.17
N PRO A 62 1.70 1.61 18.35
CA PRO A 62 0.36 1.05 18.49
C PRO A 62 -0.73 2.00 17.98
N ASP A 63 -2.00 1.58 18.08
CA ASP A 63 -3.20 2.38 17.84
C ASP A 63 -3.30 3.04 16.45
N THR A 64 -2.70 2.41 15.44
CA THR A 64 -2.78 2.83 14.04
C THR A 64 -2.91 1.65 13.10
N THR A 65 -3.57 1.86 11.95
CA THR A 65 -3.61 0.86 10.87
C THR A 65 -2.41 0.96 9.92
N GLU A 66 -1.56 1.96 10.12
CA GLU A 66 -0.32 2.13 9.34
C GLU A 66 0.82 1.34 9.98
N VAL A 67 1.77 0.88 9.17
CA VAL A 67 2.98 0.26 9.69
C VAL A 67 3.99 1.34 10.00
N LYS A 68 4.07 1.72 11.27
CA LYS A 68 5.00 2.74 11.77
C LYS A 68 5.95 2.17 12.81
N LEU A 69 7.23 2.46 12.63
CA LEU A 69 8.30 2.10 13.54
C LEU A 69 8.81 3.34 14.25
N ARG A 70 9.05 3.24 15.56
CA ARG A 70 9.85 4.19 16.32
C ARG A 70 11.24 3.61 16.54
N ILE A 71 12.26 4.35 16.11
CA ILE A 71 13.66 3.94 16.16
C ILE A 71 14.41 4.83 17.15
N LYS A 72 15.08 4.21 18.12
CA LYS A 72 15.85 4.86 19.20
C LYS A 72 15.05 5.94 19.93
N GLU A 73 13.75 5.71 20.10
CA GLU A 73 12.79 6.69 20.66
C GLU A 73 12.79 8.09 20.00
N ARG A 74 13.36 8.22 18.80
CA ARG A 74 13.61 9.53 18.16
C ARG A 74 13.01 9.64 16.76
N TYR A 75 13.17 8.60 15.94
CA TYR A 75 12.76 8.65 14.54
C TYR A 75 11.50 7.82 14.33
N ILE A 76 10.54 8.38 13.59
CA ILE A 76 9.33 7.66 13.18
C ILE A 76 9.45 7.37 11.69
N VAL A 77 9.34 6.09 11.34
CA VAL A 77 9.40 5.61 9.94
C VAL A 77 8.09 4.91 9.61
N GLN A 78 7.39 5.36 8.57
CA GLN A 78 6.25 4.65 8.01
C GLN A 78 6.69 3.78 6.84
N ILE A 79 6.28 2.53 6.82
CA ILE A 79 6.51 1.59 5.72
C ILE A 79 5.18 1.33 5.03
N THR A 80 5.03 1.77 3.79
CA THR A 80 3.78 1.66 3.04
C THR A 80 3.92 0.65 1.90
N PRO A 81 3.19 -0.48 1.93
CA PRO A 81 3.06 -1.37 0.78
C PRO A 81 2.46 -0.63 -0.41
N ALA A 82 3.10 -0.71 -1.58
CA ALA A 82 2.69 0.02 -2.76
C ALA A 82 2.90 -0.80 -4.04
N PHE A 83 2.11 -0.49 -5.06
CA PHE A 83 2.29 -1.00 -6.42
C PHE A 83 2.73 0.14 -7.32
N ARG A 84 3.79 -0.09 -8.10
CA ARG A 84 4.19 0.84 -9.16
C ARG A 84 3.37 0.54 -10.42
N CYS A 85 2.63 1.53 -10.91
CA CYS A 85 1.84 1.42 -12.13
C CYS A 85 2.59 2.10 -13.28
N GLY A 86 3.28 1.33 -14.11
CA GLY A 86 4.01 1.84 -15.29
C GLY A 86 3.14 1.90 -16.55
N GLY A 87 3.47 2.79 -17.48
CA GLY A 87 2.84 2.87 -18.80
C GLY A 87 1.38 3.36 -18.81
N ILE A 88 0.88 3.85 -17.68
CA ILE A 88 -0.47 4.41 -17.54
C ILE A 88 -0.43 5.74 -16.82
N TRP A 89 -1.29 6.68 -17.24
CA TRP A 89 -1.56 7.92 -16.54
C TRP A 89 -2.97 7.89 -15.96
N CYS A 90 -3.14 8.33 -14.72
CA CYS A 90 -4.43 8.31 -14.05
C CYS A 90 -5.40 9.27 -14.75
N ARG A 91 -6.60 8.81 -15.12
CA ARG A 91 -7.63 9.66 -15.75
C ARG A 91 -7.97 10.90 -14.92
N SER A 92 -7.94 10.80 -13.58
CA SER A 92 -8.17 11.93 -12.68
C SER A 92 -7.11 13.03 -12.79
N ALA A 93 -5.91 12.70 -13.26
CA ALA A 93 -4.81 13.63 -13.50
C ALA A 93 -4.61 13.94 -14.99
N ALA A 94 -5.45 13.41 -15.88
CA ALA A 94 -5.29 13.57 -17.33
C ALA A 94 -5.61 15.00 -17.84
N HIS A 95 -6.11 15.87 -16.96
CA HIS A 95 -6.22 17.30 -17.23
C HIS A 95 -4.86 18.01 -17.19
N TRP A 96 -3.80 17.34 -16.71
CA TRP A 96 -2.43 17.83 -16.71
C TRP A 96 -1.66 17.26 -17.92
N PRO A 97 -0.79 18.05 -18.60
CA PRO A 97 -0.53 19.46 -18.36
C PRO A 97 -1.69 20.35 -18.80
N THR A 98 -1.87 21.47 -18.11
CA THR A 98 -2.88 22.48 -18.44
C THR A 98 -2.48 23.23 -19.71
N PRO A 99 -3.38 23.39 -20.72
CA PRO A 99 -3.00 23.91 -22.04
C PRO A 99 -2.33 25.29 -22.07
N HIS A 100 -2.58 26.14 -21.07
CA HIS A 100 -2.07 27.50 -20.98
C HIS A 100 -0.77 27.62 -20.18
N VAL A 101 -0.20 26.51 -19.71
CA VAL A 101 1.05 26.51 -18.97
C VAL A 101 2.16 26.02 -19.89
N SER A 102 3.18 26.87 -20.11
CA SER A 102 4.34 26.59 -20.97
C SER A 102 5.40 25.71 -20.30
N TRP A 103 5.02 24.96 -19.27
CA TRP A 103 5.85 24.16 -18.39
C TRP A 103 5.01 22.97 -17.89
N PRO A 104 5.55 21.77 -17.66
CA PRO A 104 6.96 21.38 -17.74
C PRO A 104 7.57 21.53 -19.13
#